data_AF-A0A849PIF8-F1
#
_entry.id   AF-A0A849PIF8-F1
#
_cell.length_a   1.000
_cell.length_b   1.000
_cell.length_c   1.000
_cell.angle_alpha   90.00
_cell.angle_beta   90.00
_cell.angle_gamma   90.00
#
_symmetry.space_group_name_H-M   'P 1'
#
loop_
_entity.id
_entity.type
_entity.pdbx_description
1 polymer ?
#
loop_
_entity_poly.entity_id
_entity_poly.type
_entity_poly.pdbx_seq_one_letter_code
_entity_poly.pdbx_strand_id
1 'polypeptide(L)'
;MAATVSQPSQDTIDVTYYGGPDHNSVESITVMVNGLQVDDDSDSGNASAMVGVDPGYTLTISNNSNMTANNGIANLNGGNLTITGDRDHVIVVARFVDGAEWVILDTYV
;
A
#
# COMPACT_ATOMS: atom_id res chain seq x y z
N MET A 1 -12.51 10.57 3.11
CA MET A 1 -11.17 10.16 2.66
C MET A 1 -11.16 9.81 1.19
N ALA A 2 -9.99 9.86 0.53
CA ALA A 2 -9.79 9.33 -0.81
C ALA A 2 -8.36 8.78 -0.99
N ALA A 3 -8.24 7.72 -1.80
CA ALA A 3 -7.00 7.26 -2.39
C ALA A 3 -7.24 6.97 -3.88
N THR A 4 -6.18 6.95 -4.69
CA THR A 4 -6.22 6.53 -6.09
C THR A 4 -5.14 5.52 -6.38
N VAL A 5 -5.32 4.76 -7.46
CA VAL A 5 -4.28 3.89 -8.03
C VAL A 5 -4.12 4.21 -9.51
N SER A 6 -2.90 4.04 -10.02
CA SER A 6 -2.60 4.03 -11.45
C SER A 6 -1.48 3.04 -11.75
N GLN A 7 -1.43 2.51 -12.97
CA GLN A 7 -0.38 1.60 -13.42
C GLN A 7 0.44 2.30 -14.51
N PRO A 8 1.47 3.09 -14.15
CA PRO A 8 2.28 3.84 -15.12
C PRO A 8 3.11 2.94 -16.05
N SER A 9 3.35 1.67 -15.67
CA SER A 9 3.98 0.67 -16.54
C SER A 9 3.50 -0.74 -16.17
N GLN A 10 3.71 -1.72 -17.06
CA GLN A 10 3.38 -3.13 -16.83
C GLN A 10 3.96 -3.69 -15.51
N ASP A 11 5.11 -3.17 -15.07
CA ASP A 11 5.81 -3.60 -13.86
C ASP A 11 5.75 -2.54 -12.75
N THR A 12 4.73 -1.65 -12.75
CA THR A 12 4.65 -0.55 -11.78
C THR A 12 3.21 -0.14 -11.45
N ILE A 13 2.88 -0.07 -10.17
CA ILE A 13 1.62 0.47 -9.63
C ILE A 13 1.95 1.64 -8.69
N ASP A 14 1.36 2.81 -8.93
CA ASP A 14 1.39 3.96 -8.03
C ASP A 14 0.07 4.06 -7.25
N VAL A 15 0.15 4.14 -5.92
CA VAL A 15 -1.00 4.34 -5.03
C VAL A 15 -0.83 5.65 -4.26
N THR A 16 -1.72 6.61 -4.49
CA THR A 16 -1.68 7.93 -3.85
C THR A 16 -2.78 8.07 -2.81
N TYR A 17 -2.42 8.44 -1.58
CA TYR A 17 -3.37 8.79 -0.52
C TYR A 17 -3.61 10.31 -0.49
N TYR A 18 -4.86 10.76 -0.59
CA TYR A 18 -5.23 12.18 -0.62
C TYR A 18 -5.83 12.70 0.69
N GLY A 19 -5.98 11.86 1.71
CA GLY A 19 -6.59 12.30 2.96
C GLY A 19 -8.10 12.52 2.88
N GLY A 20 -8.59 13.28 3.85
CA GLY A 20 -9.98 13.69 4.05
C GLY A 20 -10.05 14.68 5.22
N PRO A 21 -11.24 15.19 5.61
CA PRO A 21 -11.39 16.07 6.78
C PRO A 21 -10.86 15.45 8.09
N ASP A 22 -10.77 14.13 8.09
CA ASP A 22 -10.42 13.19 9.14
C ASP A 22 -8.98 12.63 9.04
N HIS A 23 -8.15 13.12 8.11
CA HIS A 23 -6.80 12.54 7.90
C HIS A 23 -5.88 12.62 9.13
N ASN A 24 -6.04 13.64 9.99
CA ASN A 24 -5.28 13.77 11.24
C ASN A 24 -5.61 12.68 12.28
N SER A 25 -6.65 11.88 12.04
CA SER A 25 -7.03 10.74 12.87
C SER A 25 -6.58 9.39 12.28
N VAL A 26 -5.86 9.38 11.16
CA VAL A 26 -5.27 8.16 10.58
C VAL A 26 -3.98 7.82 11.31
N GLU A 27 -3.89 6.57 11.76
CA GLU A 27 -2.71 5.98 12.38
C GLU A 27 -1.84 5.29 11.32
N SER A 28 -2.45 4.61 10.34
CA SER A 28 -1.74 3.95 9.24
C SER A 28 -2.58 3.82 7.97
N ILE A 29 -1.90 3.80 6.82
CA ILE A 29 -2.43 3.32 5.54
C ILE A 29 -1.75 1.99 5.19
N THR A 30 -2.55 1.00 4.82
CA THR A 30 -2.08 -0.29 4.32
C THR A 30 -2.56 -0.49 2.89
N VAL A 31 -1.65 -0.91 2.00
CA VAL A 31 -1.95 -1.22 0.60
C VAL A 31 -1.83 -2.72 0.38
N MET A 32 -2.73 -3.29 -0.42
CA MET A 32 -2.68 -4.68 -0.86
C MET A 32 -2.80 -4.75 -2.38
N VAL A 33 -1.96 -5.56 -3.02
CA VAL A 33 -1.99 -5.85 -4.46
C VAL A 33 -2.15 -7.36 -4.66
N ASN A 34 -3.17 -7.79 -5.40
CA ASN A 34 -3.51 -9.19 -5.64
C ASN A 34 -3.62 -10.02 -4.33
N GLY A 35 -4.11 -9.39 -3.25
CA GLY A 35 -4.24 -9.97 -1.92
C GLY A 35 -2.95 -10.00 -1.08
N LEU A 36 -1.85 -9.41 -1.58
CA LEU A 36 -0.56 -9.33 -0.89
C LEU A 36 -0.33 -7.91 -0.36
N GLN A 37 -0.02 -7.80 0.93
CA GLN A 37 0.27 -6.52 1.58
C GLN A 37 1.61 -5.94 1.10
N VAL A 38 1.65 -4.63 0.84
CA VAL A 38 2.81 -3.89 0.29
C VAL A 38 3.10 -2.64 1.13
N ASP A 39 4.36 -2.27 1.28
CA ASP A 39 4.78 -1.04 1.94
C ASP A 39 6.11 -0.47 1.42
N ASP A 40 6.39 0.74 1.91
CA ASP A 40 7.36 1.72 1.43
C ASP A 40 8.51 1.97 2.42
N ASP A 41 8.48 1.38 3.62
CA ASP A 41 9.47 1.71 4.66
C ASP A 41 10.81 1.03 4.36
N SER A 42 11.81 1.87 4.10
CA SER A 42 13.20 1.45 3.89
C SER A 42 13.91 1.04 5.20
N ASP A 43 13.30 1.25 6.38
CA ASP A 43 13.79 0.73 7.66
C ASP A 43 13.25 -0.68 8.00
N SER A 44 13.36 -1.14 9.25
CA SER A 44 13.97 -2.45 9.54
C SER A 44 13.49 -3.16 10.81
N GLY A 45 12.31 -2.86 11.36
CA GLY A 45 11.82 -3.49 12.61
C GLY A 45 10.31 -3.60 12.82
N ASN A 46 9.49 -3.48 11.77
CA ASN A 46 8.04 -3.33 11.83
C ASN A 46 7.29 -4.41 11.02
N ALA A 47 6.45 -5.24 11.65
CA ALA A 47 5.52 -6.17 10.97
C ALA A 47 4.18 -5.52 10.54
N SER A 48 4.18 -4.24 10.20
CA SER A 48 3.01 -3.51 9.70
C SER A 48 3.40 -2.66 8.51
N ALA A 49 2.86 -3.00 7.35
CA ALA A 49 3.00 -2.19 6.14
C ALA A 49 2.27 -0.84 6.31
N MET A 50 3.05 0.21 6.56
CA MET A 50 2.60 1.55 6.88
C MET A 50 3.05 2.53 5.80
N VAL A 51 2.22 2.61 4.76
CA VAL A 51 2.33 3.65 3.74
C VAL A 51 2.10 5.02 4.38
N GLY A 52 2.82 6.04 3.90
CA GLY A 52 2.77 7.38 4.46
C GLY A 52 1.34 7.93 4.59
N VAL A 53 1.00 8.38 5.80
CA VAL A 53 -0.33 8.87 6.18
C VAL A 53 -0.57 10.34 5.83
N ASP A 54 0.41 11.01 5.25
CA ASP A 54 0.30 12.41 4.84
C ASP A 54 -0.50 12.54 3.52
N PRO A 55 -1.47 13.48 3.43
CA PRO A 55 -2.16 13.78 2.18
C PRO A 55 -1.20 14.19 1.06
N GLY A 56 -1.28 13.48 -0.07
CA GLY A 56 -0.39 13.63 -1.23
C GLY A 56 0.76 12.64 -1.26
N TYR A 57 0.89 11.74 -0.28
CA TYR A 57 1.86 10.64 -0.32
C TYR A 57 1.52 9.65 -1.44
N THR A 58 2.52 9.18 -2.17
CA THR A 58 2.40 8.15 -3.20
C THR A 58 3.40 7.02 -2.94
N LEU A 59 2.88 5.79 -2.78
CA LEU A 59 3.65 4.56 -2.83
C LEU A 59 3.82 4.13 -4.29
N THR A 60 5.04 3.84 -4.72
CA THR A 60 5.36 3.25 -6.03
C THR A 60 5.84 1.81 -5.84
N ILE A 61 5.07 0.86 -6.38
CA ILE A 61 5.28 -0.57 -6.26
C ILE A 61 5.81 -1.10 -7.58
N SER A 62 6.95 -1.82 -7.61
CA SER A 62 7.48 -2.40 -8.85
C SER A 62 7.78 -3.90 -8.76
N ASN A 63 7.57 -4.60 -9.88
CA ASN A 63 7.85 -6.03 -10.06
C ASN A 63 9.35 -6.37 -9.92
N ASN A 64 10.24 -5.37 -10.03
CA ASN A 64 11.68 -5.55 -9.86
C ASN A 64 12.20 -5.26 -8.43
N SER A 65 11.33 -4.83 -7.51
CA SER A 65 11.72 -4.43 -6.16
C SER A 65 12.38 -5.59 -5.41
N ASN A 66 13.70 -5.58 -5.32
CA ASN A 66 14.52 -6.57 -4.63
C ASN A 66 14.42 -6.38 -3.10
N MET A 67 13.24 -6.69 -2.56
CA MET A 67 12.86 -6.49 -1.16
C MET A 67 13.80 -7.27 -0.23
N THR A 68 14.74 -6.55 0.40
CA THR A 68 15.67 -7.12 1.38
C THR A 68 15.11 -6.87 2.77
N ALA A 69 14.51 -7.91 3.36
CA ALA A 69 13.83 -7.81 4.64
C ALA A 69 14.79 -7.64 5.83
N ASN A 70 14.49 -6.69 6.72
CA ASN A 70 14.79 -6.80 8.15
C ASN A 70 13.65 -6.34 9.11
N ASN A 71 12.64 -5.53 8.77
CA ASN A 71 11.77 -5.59 7.58
C ASN A 71 10.64 -6.60 7.81
N GLY A 72 9.51 -6.20 8.40
CA GLY A 72 8.26 -6.90 8.09
C GLY A 72 7.77 -6.63 6.67
N ILE A 73 8.49 -5.80 5.91
CA ILE A 73 8.21 -5.46 4.52
C ILE A 73 9.49 -5.52 3.65
N ALA A 74 9.56 -6.36 2.61
CA ALA A 74 8.68 -7.51 2.39
C ALA A 74 8.81 -8.52 3.53
N ASN A 75 7.66 -8.98 4.03
CA ASN A 75 7.53 -10.38 4.36
C ASN A 75 6.40 -10.97 3.52
N LEU A 76 6.75 -11.40 2.31
CA LEU A 76 5.92 -12.31 1.54
C LEU A 76 5.76 -13.58 2.39
N ASN A 77 4.59 -13.77 3.01
CA ASN A 77 4.20 -14.98 3.75
C ASN A 77 4.03 -16.18 2.78
N GLY A 78 5.12 -16.58 2.10
CA GLY A 78 5.16 -17.62 1.07
C GLY A 78 4.59 -17.24 -0.30
N GLY A 79 4.10 -16.00 -0.49
CA GLY A 79 3.56 -15.51 -1.77
C GLY A 79 4.64 -15.01 -2.74
N ASN A 80 4.28 -14.83 -4.02
CA ASN A 80 5.08 -14.09 -5.00
C ASN A 80 4.27 -12.87 -5.45
N LEU A 81 4.73 -11.65 -5.14
CA LEU A 81 4.09 -10.46 -5.71
C LEU A 81 4.34 -10.48 -7.21
N THR A 82 3.26 -10.63 -7.97
CA THR A 82 3.28 -10.59 -9.42
C THR A 82 2.40 -9.41 -9.80
N ILE A 83 3.04 -8.32 -10.24
CA ILE A 83 2.38 -7.27 -11.00
C ILE A 83 2.24 -7.82 -12.42
N THR A 84 1.07 -7.67 -13.03
CA THR A 84 0.79 -8.20 -14.36
C THR A 84 0.59 -7.08 -15.37
N GLY A 85 0.75 -7.39 -16.66
CA GLY A 85 0.27 -6.49 -17.73
C GLY A 85 -1.24 -6.58 -17.97
N ASP A 86 -1.91 -7.42 -17.19
CA ASP A 86 -3.36 -7.53 -17.09
C ASP A 86 -3.83 -6.71 -15.88
N ARG A 87 -5.06 -6.94 -15.39
CA ARG A 87 -5.64 -6.17 -14.30
C ARG A 87 -5.23 -6.69 -12.92
N ASP A 88 -4.58 -5.85 -12.13
CA ASP A 88 -4.18 -6.16 -10.76
C ASP A 88 -5.21 -5.60 -9.74
N HIS A 89 -5.58 -6.40 -8.74
CA HIS A 89 -6.53 -6.01 -7.70
C HIS A 89 -5.83 -5.19 -6.62
N VAL A 90 -6.25 -3.94 -6.39
CA VAL A 90 -5.64 -3.04 -5.41
C VAL A 90 -6.67 -2.59 -4.37
N ILE A 91 -6.35 -2.85 -3.11
CA ILE A 91 -7.13 -2.45 -1.93
C ILE A 91 -6.27 -1.51 -1.08
N VAL A 92 -6.87 -0.44 -0.57
CA VAL A 92 -6.25 0.47 0.40
C VAL A 92 -7.13 0.57 1.62
N VAL A 93 -6.55 0.30 2.79
CA VAL A 93 -7.20 0.34 4.10
C VAL A 93 -6.58 1.46 4.92
N ALA A 94 -7.42 2.32 5.50
CA ALA A 94 -7.02 3.28 6.52
C ALA A 94 -7.39 2.74 7.90
N ARG A 95 -6.42 2.74 8.82
CA ARG A 95 -6.67 2.51 10.24
C ARG A 95 -6.57 3.83 10.99
N PHE A 96 -7.53 4.05 11.89
CA PHE A 96 -7.64 5.26 12.68
C PHE A 96 -7.10 5.08 14.11
N VAL A 97 -6.78 6.19 14.77
CA VAL A 97 -6.28 6.23 16.16
C VAL A 97 -7.27 5.71 17.22
N ASP A 98 -8.54 5.51 16.86
CA ASP A 98 -9.56 4.86 17.69
C ASP A 98 -9.62 3.33 17.49
N GLY A 99 -8.82 2.80 16.57
CA GLY A 99 -8.77 1.39 16.19
C GLY A 99 -9.76 0.98 15.09
N ALA A 100 -10.52 1.91 14.51
CA ALA A 100 -11.38 1.61 13.37
C ALA A 100 -10.57 1.37 12.08
N GLU A 101 -11.02 0.44 11.23
CA GLU A 101 -10.40 0.12 9.94
C GLU A 101 -11.42 0.27 8.81
N TRP A 102 -11.07 1.05 7.78
CA TRP A 102 -11.98 1.43 6.69
C TRP A 102 -11.29 1.18 5.34
N VAL A 103 -11.95 0.46 4.44
CA VAL A 103 -11.50 0.36 3.04
C VAL A 103 -11.78 1.69 2.34
N ILE A 104 -10.71 2.38 1.91
CA ILE A 104 -10.78 3.70 1.26
C ILE A 104 -10.55 3.64 -0.26
N LEU A 105 -10.08 2.50 -0.77
CA LEU A 105 -10.04 2.15 -2.19
C LEU A 105 -10.16 0.63 -2.33
N ASP A 106 -10.97 0.18 -3.28
CA ASP A 106 -11.05 -1.21 -3.74
C ASP A 106 -11.33 -1.14 -5.25
N THR A 107 -10.34 -1.48 -6.07
CA THR A 107 -10.44 -1.38 -7.52
C THR A 107 -9.44 -2.31 -8.19
N TYR A 108 -9.61 -2.53 -9.49
CA TYR A 108 -8.62 -3.17 -10.32
C TYR A 108 -8.02 -2.12 -11.25
N VAL A 109 -6.69 -2.06 -11.29
CA VAL A 109 -5.92 -1.24 -12.22
C VAL A 109 -5.51 -2.08 -13.42
#